data_AF-A0A8K1CED3-F1
#
_entry.id   AF-A0A8K1CED3-F1
#
_cell.length_a   1.000
_cell.length_b   1.000
_cell.length_c   1.000
_cell.angle_alpha   90.00
_cell.angle_beta   90.00
_cell.angle_gamma   90.00
#
_symmetry.space_group_name_H-M   'P 1'
#
loop_
_entity.id
_entity.type
_entity.pdbx_description
1 polymer ?
#
loop_
_entity_poly.entity_id
_entity_poly.type
_entity_poly.pdbx_seq_one_letter_code
_entity_poly.pdbx_strand_id
1 'polypeptide(L)'
;MQVKALLCVQRGGLSAITALSELRVINPDGICSDEYHEVAESLLGIRLCALWGSPASVPFIGDLVLQRFQKSELDGVGPETLQPGNFELLWSQSLTKEADSVVYLFSRQQPQAHLVPDTPGSSKRPLQARSSKKTSLSFKILQLADLHFTGDSNTRCSDPPVGMKPTTCTEALMQSFIHDLLVAEQPDLVVFSGDNVHTSSIELHKAAVDAFTSGVEAMGIPFAIVFGNHDHENGFDKLEILKLVMNKAQSYTERGPTELPGLGNYELAIVAPMDGPWGPKGSEVFRLYLLDSHSNPNVTADPNALPTDYDWIRPQQVEFYRQRAELHRSQNGSLPSVMFFHVPIPEFAAAASKQRYGEHQEAVSSPHVNTNLFSTLVEQNDVKAVFVGHDHLNEYCYLREGIQLCYGGGTGLGRAYGDENFARRARVIEWTMDAKQQRTLTTWKRHFGSVHSVRNVQVLFTEDPSLASSSVMMEWYVFLPAIVTFVCISLLCGRHCWHKRRRQQKKMRDTAMHMVVATD
;
A
#
# COMPACT_ATOMS: atom_id res chain seq x y z
N MET A 1 -15.91 9.91 -5.59
CA MET A 1 -16.81 9.66 -4.44
C MET A 1 -16.84 8.16 -4.24
N GLN A 2 -16.02 7.62 -3.33
CA GLN A 2 -16.10 6.20 -2.99
C GLN A 2 -17.35 6.00 -2.14
N VAL A 3 -18.25 5.14 -2.59
CA VAL A 3 -19.22 4.51 -1.70
C VAL A 3 -18.60 3.19 -1.29
N LYS A 4 -17.90 3.18 -0.14
CA LYS A 4 -17.56 1.92 0.52
C LYS A 4 -18.85 1.38 1.14
N ALA A 5 -19.49 0.43 0.47
CA ALA A 5 -20.61 -0.29 1.04
C ALA A 5 -20.06 -1.47 1.86
N LEU A 6 -20.05 -1.34 3.18
CA LEU A 6 -19.83 -2.49 4.06
C LEU A 6 -21.16 -3.21 4.21
N LEU A 7 -21.30 -4.36 3.56
CA LEU A 7 -22.50 -5.19 3.66
C LEU A 7 -22.42 -6.02 4.96
N CYS A 8 -22.90 -5.45 6.06
CA CYS A 8 -23.00 -6.16 7.35
C CYS A 8 -24.23 -7.09 7.35
N VAL A 9 -23.99 -8.41 7.40
CA VAL A 9 -25.05 -9.41 7.51
C VAL A 9 -25.59 -9.42 8.95
N GLN A 10 -26.85 -9.03 9.15
CA GLN A 10 -27.53 -9.13 10.44
C GLN A 10 -28.22 -10.50 10.59
N ARG A 11 -27.95 -11.13 11.75
CA ARG A 11 -28.47 -12.42 12.21
C ARG A 11 -30.00 -12.44 12.28
N GLY A 12 -30.67 -13.08 11.32
CA GLY A 12 -32.03 -13.58 11.49
C GLY A 12 -32.02 -14.84 12.36
N GLY A 13 -32.98 -14.96 13.29
CA GLY A 13 -33.12 -16.01 14.32
C GLY A 13 -32.41 -17.35 14.12
N LEU A 14 -31.63 -17.75 15.13
CA LEU A 14 -31.18 -19.11 15.49
C LEU A 14 -31.04 -20.13 14.33
N SER A 15 -29.81 -20.25 13.80
CA SER A 15 -29.07 -21.50 13.49
C SER A 15 -28.34 -21.61 12.14
N ALA A 16 -28.30 -20.57 11.29
CA ALA A 16 -27.47 -20.60 10.07
C ALA A 16 -26.92 -19.21 9.69
N ILE A 17 -25.63 -19.13 9.35
CA ILE A 17 -25.00 -17.96 8.71
C ILE A 17 -25.16 -18.17 7.19
N THR A 18 -26.02 -17.40 6.53
CA THR A 18 -26.14 -17.41 5.06
C THR A 18 -25.03 -16.56 4.44
N ALA A 19 -24.34 -17.11 3.44
CA ALA A 19 -23.37 -16.36 2.64
C ALA A 19 -24.06 -15.70 1.44
N LEU A 20 -23.64 -14.48 1.10
CA LEU A 20 -23.93 -13.88 -0.19
C LEU A 20 -23.27 -14.74 -1.31
N SER A 21 -24.09 -15.31 -2.18
CA SER A 21 -23.61 -16.20 -3.25
C SER A 21 -23.30 -15.44 -4.53
N GLU A 22 -24.02 -14.34 -4.78
CA GLU A 22 -23.85 -13.52 -5.98
C GLU A 22 -24.23 -12.08 -5.69
N LEU A 23 -23.45 -11.13 -6.21
CA LEU A 23 -23.75 -9.70 -6.16
C LEU A 23 -23.94 -9.17 -7.58
N ARG A 24 -25.10 -8.59 -7.87
CA ARG A 24 -25.42 -7.97 -9.15
C ARG A 24 -25.61 -6.47 -8.98
N VAL A 25 -25.09 -5.72 -9.94
CA VAL A 25 -25.40 -4.30 -10.11
C VAL A 25 -26.48 -4.19 -11.17
N ILE A 26 -27.56 -3.49 -10.85
CA ILE A 26 -28.61 -3.20 -11.81
C ILE A 26 -28.66 -1.70 -12.10
N ASN A 27 -29.14 -1.36 -13.29
CA ASN A 27 -29.32 0.05 -13.69
C ASN A 27 -30.24 0.79 -12.70
N PRO A 28 -30.14 2.13 -12.63
CA PRO A 28 -30.97 2.94 -11.72
C PRO A 28 -32.48 2.74 -11.88
N ASP A 29 -32.92 2.39 -13.09
CA ASP A 29 -34.33 2.12 -13.39
C ASP A 29 -34.72 0.63 -13.24
N GLY A 30 -33.76 -0.23 -12.90
CA GLY A 30 -33.97 -1.66 -12.70
C GLY A 30 -34.56 -1.99 -11.32
N ILE A 31 -35.16 -3.18 -11.20
CA ILE A 31 -35.60 -3.76 -9.92
C ILE A 31 -34.86 -5.09 -9.76
N CYS A 32 -34.42 -5.44 -8.55
CA CYS A 32 -33.86 -6.75 -8.28
C CYS A 32 -34.91 -7.82 -8.63
N SER A 33 -34.52 -8.87 -9.36
CA SER A 33 -35.41 -10.02 -9.60
C SER A 33 -35.80 -10.69 -8.29
N ASP A 34 -36.92 -11.39 -8.22
CA ASP A 34 -37.50 -11.96 -6.99
C ASP A 34 -36.55 -12.83 -6.14
N GLU A 35 -35.52 -13.41 -6.75
CA GLU A 35 -34.49 -14.22 -6.07
C GLU A 35 -33.38 -13.37 -5.40
N TYR A 36 -33.27 -12.08 -5.75
CA TYR A 36 -32.23 -11.16 -5.31
C TYR A 36 -32.81 -10.07 -4.40
N HIS A 37 -32.12 -9.78 -3.32
CA HIS A 37 -32.50 -8.73 -2.38
C HIS A 37 -31.70 -7.45 -2.62
N GLU A 38 -32.38 -6.31 -2.68
CA GLU A 38 -31.70 -5.02 -2.72
C GLU A 38 -31.01 -4.77 -1.37
N VAL A 39 -29.71 -4.46 -1.44
CA VAL A 39 -28.86 -4.33 -0.26
C VAL A 39 -28.26 -2.93 -0.10
N ALA A 40 -28.19 -2.16 -1.17
CA ALA A 40 -27.79 -0.75 -1.12
C ALA A 40 -28.24 -0.01 -2.38
N GLU A 41 -28.57 1.26 -2.22
CA GLU A 41 -28.80 2.22 -3.30
C GLU A 41 -27.88 3.44 -3.07
N SER A 42 -27.09 3.80 -4.08
CA SER A 42 -26.20 4.96 -4.00
C SER A 42 -26.93 6.26 -4.35
N LEU A 43 -26.36 7.41 -3.95
CA LEU A 43 -26.82 8.74 -4.37
C LEU A 43 -26.80 8.97 -5.90
N LEU A 44 -26.13 8.10 -6.66
CA LEU A 44 -26.08 8.10 -8.13
C LEU A 44 -27.12 7.16 -8.76
N GLY A 45 -28.04 6.60 -7.96
CA GLY A 45 -29.07 5.67 -8.41
C GLY A 45 -28.58 4.24 -8.66
N ILE A 46 -27.29 3.93 -8.43
CA ILE A 46 -26.78 2.56 -8.56
C ILE A 46 -27.40 1.68 -7.47
N ARG A 47 -28.09 0.61 -7.87
CA ARG A 47 -28.67 -0.39 -6.96
C ARG A 47 -27.85 -1.68 -6.96
N LEU A 48 -27.58 -2.17 -5.76
CA LEU A 48 -26.89 -3.43 -5.50
C LEU A 48 -27.90 -4.50 -5.07
N CYS A 49 -27.92 -5.61 -5.81
CA CYS A 49 -28.78 -6.76 -5.59
C CYS A 49 -27.94 -7.97 -5.17
N ALA A 50 -28.35 -8.64 -4.10
CA ALA A 50 -27.65 -9.76 -3.49
C ALA A 50 -28.49 -11.04 -3.56
N LEU A 51 -27.94 -12.12 -4.09
CA LEU A 51 -28.46 -13.47 -3.91
C LEU A 51 -27.80 -14.10 -2.69
N TRP A 52 -28.60 -14.67 -1.79
CA TRP A 52 -28.10 -15.33 -0.59
C TRP A 52 -28.20 -16.84 -0.75
N GLY A 53 -27.06 -17.52 -0.62
CA GLY A 53 -26.95 -18.98 -0.70
C GLY A 53 -27.15 -19.67 0.66
N SER A 54 -27.19 -21.00 0.62
CA SER A 54 -27.23 -21.91 1.78
C SER A 54 -26.09 -21.64 2.79
N PRO A 55 -26.21 -22.09 4.06
CA PRO A 55 -25.32 -21.63 5.11
C PRO A 55 -23.86 -21.95 4.84
N ALA A 56 -23.03 -20.90 4.76
CA ALA A 56 -21.58 -21.03 4.68
C ALA A 56 -20.98 -20.98 6.07
N SER A 57 -19.90 -21.74 6.27
CA SER A 57 -19.18 -21.83 7.55
C SER A 57 -18.33 -20.61 7.89
N VAL A 58 -18.24 -19.62 7.00
CA VAL A 58 -17.40 -18.42 7.18
C VAL A 58 -18.14 -17.18 6.68
N PRO A 59 -18.31 -16.12 7.51
CA PRO A 59 -18.78 -14.83 7.02
C PRO A 59 -17.74 -14.25 6.06
N PHE A 60 -18.18 -13.63 4.97
CA PHE A 60 -17.27 -12.91 4.08
C PHE A 60 -17.63 -11.43 4.01
N ILE A 61 -16.62 -10.63 3.71
CA ILE A 61 -16.74 -9.19 3.44
C ILE A 61 -16.46 -9.02 1.95
N GLY A 62 -17.46 -8.60 1.19
CA GLY A 62 -17.26 -8.18 -0.20
C GLY A 62 -16.64 -6.78 -0.20
N ASP A 63 -15.33 -6.68 -0.39
CA ASP A 63 -14.67 -5.39 -0.63
C ASP A 63 -15.09 -4.91 -2.02
N LEU A 64 -15.96 -3.90 -2.06
CA LEU A 64 -16.44 -3.26 -3.28
C LEU A 64 -15.84 -1.87 -3.40
N VAL A 65 -15.28 -1.57 -4.58
CA VAL A 65 -14.76 -0.24 -4.88
C VAL A 65 -15.44 0.27 -6.14
N LEU A 66 -16.17 1.37 -5.98
CA LEU A 66 -16.73 2.13 -7.08
C LEU A 66 -15.75 3.24 -7.47
N GLN A 67 -15.22 3.20 -8.69
CA GLN A 67 -14.30 4.21 -9.22
C GLN A 67 -14.88 4.88 -10.45
N ARG A 68 -14.71 6.21 -10.54
CA ARG A 68 -15.09 7.01 -11.70
C ARG A 68 -13.83 7.40 -12.45
N PHE A 69 -13.85 7.25 -13.76
CA PHE A 69 -12.80 7.60 -14.70
C PHE A 69 -13.35 8.58 -15.74
N GLN A 70 -12.56 9.56 -16.16
CA GLN A 70 -12.81 10.32 -17.38
C GLN A 70 -12.44 9.48 -18.61
N LYS A 71 -13.13 9.65 -19.74
CA LYS A 71 -12.84 8.88 -20.96
C LYS A 71 -11.44 9.17 -21.50
N SER A 72 -10.93 10.38 -21.33
CA SER A 72 -9.54 10.72 -21.61
C SER A 72 -8.53 9.86 -20.82
N GLU A 73 -8.90 9.38 -19.63
CA GLU A 73 -8.07 8.47 -18.83
C GLU A 73 -8.15 7.01 -19.34
N LEU A 74 -9.11 6.69 -20.21
CA LEU A 74 -9.38 5.36 -20.76
C LEU A 74 -8.85 5.16 -22.18
N ASP A 75 -8.27 6.18 -22.80
CA ASP A 75 -7.78 6.09 -24.19
C ASP A 75 -6.69 5.01 -24.33
N GLY A 76 -7.08 3.89 -24.94
CA GLY A 76 -6.21 2.72 -25.16
C GLY A 76 -6.02 1.80 -23.94
N VAL A 77 -6.76 2.01 -22.84
CA VAL A 77 -6.59 1.28 -21.57
C VAL A 77 -7.90 0.60 -21.17
N GLY A 78 -7.89 -0.73 -21.08
CA GLY A 78 -9.07 -1.52 -20.68
C GLY A 78 -9.37 -1.43 -19.18
N PRO A 79 -10.59 -1.76 -18.74
CA PRO A 79 -10.95 -1.71 -17.32
C PRO A 79 -10.13 -2.68 -16.45
N GLU A 80 -9.63 -3.78 -17.03
CA GLU A 80 -8.69 -4.73 -16.41
C GLU A 80 -7.37 -4.07 -15.96
N THR A 81 -6.85 -3.11 -16.72
CA THR A 81 -5.61 -2.38 -16.37
C THR A 81 -5.81 -1.29 -15.32
N LEU A 82 -7.06 -0.95 -15.00
CA LEU A 82 -7.43 0.07 -14.02
C LEU A 82 -7.85 -0.54 -12.66
N GLN A 83 -7.76 -1.87 -12.56
CA GLN A 83 -8.08 -2.61 -11.35
C GLN A 83 -7.20 -2.18 -10.17
N PRO A 84 -7.78 -1.81 -9.02
CA PRO A 84 -7.00 -1.48 -7.83
C PRO A 84 -6.50 -2.76 -7.14
N GLY A 85 -5.39 -3.32 -7.60
CA GLY A 85 -4.78 -4.53 -7.02
C GLY A 85 -5.56 -5.80 -7.36
N ASN A 86 -5.84 -6.67 -6.37
CA ASN A 86 -6.56 -7.95 -6.55
C ASN A 86 -8.09 -7.81 -6.73
N PHE A 87 -8.53 -6.75 -7.39
CA PHE A 87 -9.94 -6.44 -7.58
C PHE A 87 -10.35 -6.75 -9.02
N GLU A 88 -11.40 -7.53 -9.21
CA GLU A 88 -11.98 -7.85 -10.51
C GLU A 88 -13.12 -6.90 -10.85
N LEU A 89 -13.26 -6.56 -12.13
CA LEU A 89 -14.37 -5.74 -12.62
C LEU A 89 -15.67 -6.54 -12.50
N LEU A 90 -16.61 -6.08 -11.68
CA LEU A 90 -17.95 -6.67 -11.60
C LEU A 90 -18.91 -6.00 -12.59
N TRP A 91 -18.75 -4.69 -12.81
CA TRP A 91 -19.72 -3.91 -13.58
C TRP A 91 -19.15 -2.58 -14.06
N SER A 92 -19.69 -2.06 -15.16
CA SER A 92 -19.33 -0.76 -15.72
C SER A 92 -20.54 -0.03 -16.29
N GLN A 93 -20.62 1.30 -16.12
CA GLN A 93 -21.61 2.13 -16.81
C GLN A 93 -21.10 3.54 -17.11
N SER A 94 -21.43 4.04 -18.30
CA SER A 94 -21.25 5.45 -18.66
C SER A 94 -22.35 6.29 -18.01
N LEU A 95 -21.98 7.33 -17.27
CA LEU A 95 -22.92 8.07 -16.42
C LEU A 95 -23.86 9.04 -17.17
N THR A 96 -23.80 9.16 -18.50
CA THR A 96 -24.83 9.72 -19.42
C THR A 96 -24.28 9.71 -20.85
N LYS A 97 -25.11 10.02 -21.86
CA LYS A 97 -24.68 10.27 -23.26
C LYS A 97 -23.81 11.52 -23.42
N GLU A 98 -23.87 12.46 -22.47
CA GLU A 98 -23.17 13.75 -22.51
C GLU A 98 -21.99 13.84 -21.53
N ALA A 99 -21.86 12.92 -20.56
CA ALA A 99 -20.72 12.91 -19.65
C ALA A 99 -19.51 12.18 -20.24
N ASP A 100 -18.35 12.84 -20.17
CA ASP A 100 -17.06 12.30 -20.58
C ASP A 100 -16.45 11.37 -19.50
N SER A 101 -17.28 10.58 -18.82
CA SER A 101 -16.84 9.74 -17.70
C SER A 101 -17.60 8.41 -17.59
N VAL A 102 -16.87 7.36 -17.22
CA VAL A 102 -17.36 6.00 -16.94
C VAL A 102 -17.17 5.68 -15.46
N VAL A 103 -18.07 4.89 -14.89
CA VAL A 103 -17.91 4.31 -13.56
C VAL A 103 -17.69 2.81 -13.68
N TYR A 104 -16.67 2.32 -12.98
CA TYR A 104 -16.38 0.91 -12.80
C TYR A 104 -16.65 0.52 -11.34
N LEU A 105 -17.33 -0.61 -11.14
CA LEU A 105 -17.41 -1.28 -9.85
C LEU A 105 -16.49 -2.49 -9.89
N PHE A 106 -15.55 -2.53 -8.95
CA PHE A 106 -14.67 -3.66 -8.75
C PHE A 106 -14.96 -4.38 -7.44
N SER A 107 -14.67 -5.69 -7.39
CA SER A 107 -14.71 -6.49 -6.17
C SER A 107 -13.41 -7.24 -5.95
N ARG A 108 -12.91 -7.25 -4.71
CA ARG A 108 -11.70 -7.97 -4.37
C ARG A 108 -11.94 -9.48 -4.37
N GLN A 109 -11.15 -10.24 -5.13
CA GLN A 109 -11.09 -11.68 -4.90
C GLN A 109 -10.35 -11.94 -3.58
N GLN A 110 -11.04 -12.59 -2.63
CA GLN A 110 -10.35 -13.41 -1.64
C GLN A 110 -10.07 -14.79 -2.24
N PRO A 111 -8.98 -15.46 -1.82
CA PRO A 111 -8.68 -16.81 -2.29
C PRO A 111 -9.79 -17.76 -1.80
N GLN A 112 -10.80 -18.00 -2.64
CA GLN A 112 -11.71 -19.11 -2.45
C GLN A 112 -10.93 -20.40 -2.70
N ALA A 113 -10.91 -21.27 -1.69
CA ALA A 113 -10.45 -22.63 -1.87
C ALA A 113 -11.35 -23.31 -2.92
N HIS A 114 -10.78 -23.48 -4.11
CA HIS A 114 -11.14 -24.42 -5.17
C HIS A 114 -12.30 -24.10 -6.14
N LEU A 115 -11.95 -24.28 -7.43
CA LEU A 115 -12.76 -24.57 -8.64
C LEU A 115 -13.35 -23.39 -9.43
N VAL A 116 -12.51 -22.69 -10.21
CA VAL A 116 -12.91 -22.11 -11.52
C VAL A 116 -11.75 -22.33 -12.53
N PRO A 117 -12.02 -22.73 -13.79
CA PRO A 117 -10.99 -22.97 -14.80
C PRO A 117 -10.37 -21.67 -15.33
N ASP A 118 -9.11 -21.77 -15.76
CA ASP A 118 -8.27 -20.70 -16.30
C ASP A 118 -8.98 -19.79 -17.33
N THR A 119 -9.17 -18.52 -16.96
CA THR A 119 -9.35 -17.42 -17.89
C THR A 119 -7.98 -16.76 -18.13
N PRO A 120 -7.49 -16.62 -19.38
CA PRO A 120 -6.20 -15.98 -19.64
C PRO A 120 -6.34 -14.46 -19.55
N GLY A 121 -6.00 -13.89 -18.39
CA GLY A 121 -6.02 -12.45 -18.12
C GLY A 121 -5.42 -12.10 -16.74
N SER A 122 -4.10 -12.24 -16.61
CA SER A 122 -3.21 -11.64 -15.60
C SER A 122 -3.59 -11.63 -14.09
N SER A 123 -3.85 -12.78 -13.47
CA SER A 123 -3.55 -12.91 -12.03
C SER A 123 -2.05 -13.17 -11.88
N LYS A 124 -1.25 -12.14 -11.57
CA LYS A 124 0.19 -12.30 -11.28
C LYS A 124 0.35 -13.26 -10.09
N ARG A 125 1.33 -14.17 -10.15
CA ARG A 125 1.55 -15.14 -9.07
C ARG A 125 1.83 -14.40 -7.74
N PRO A 126 1.31 -14.85 -6.60
CA PRO A 126 1.63 -14.22 -5.32
C PRO A 126 3.15 -14.22 -5.05
N LEU A 127 3.67 -13.16 -4.45
CA LEU A 127 5.05 -13.14 -3.96
C LEU A 127 5.18 -14.16 -2.82
N GLN A 128 6.14 -15.07 -2.93
CA GLN A 128 6.31 -16.17 -1.98
C GLN A 128 7.64 -16.04 -1.24
N ALA A 129 7.62 -16.27 0.06
CA ALA A 129 8.85 -16.49 0.80
C ALA A 129 9.54 -17.78 0.32
N ARG A 130 10.86 -17.85 0.45
CA ARG A 130 11.62 -19.09 0.28
C ARG A 130 11.56 -19.88 1.57
N SER A 131 11.42 -21.21 1.47
CA SER A 131 11.48 -22.10 2.63
C SER A 131 12.79 -22.88 2.67
N SER A 132 13.39 -22.98 3.85
CA SER A 132 14.51 -23.88 4.11
C SER A 132 14.07 -24.97 5.10
N LYS A 133 14.32 -26.23 4.73
CA LYS A 133 14.01 -27.44 5.53
C LYS A 133 12.56 -27.55 6.05
N LYS A 134 11.60 -26.82 5.44
CA LYS A 134 10.20 -26.72 5.89
C LYS A 134 10.02 -26.18 7.32
N THR A 135 11.04 -25.56 7.89
CA THR A 135 11.02 -25.05 9.27
C THR A 135 11.30 -23.57 9.35
N SER A 136 11.84 -22.95 8.30
CA SER A 136 12.11 -21.52 8.27
C SER A 136 11.69 -20.90 6.94
N LEU A 137 11.42 -19.59 6.98
CA LEU A 137 11.14 -18.76 5.82
C LEU A 137 12.18 -17.64 5.68
N SER A 138 12.43 -17.21 4.45
CA SER A 138 13.23 -16.03 4.14
C SER A 138 12.68 -15.30 2.92
N PHE A 139 12.73 -13.97 2.92
CA PHE A 139 12.40 -13.14 1.77
C PHE A 139 13.41 -12.00 1.66
N LYS A 140 14.11 -11.92 0.53
CA LYS A 140 15.18 -10.96 0.28
C LYS A 140 14.74 -9.89 -0.71
N ILE A 141 14.88 -8.63 -0.31
CA ILE A 141 14.61 -7.45 -1.12
C ILE A 141 15.93 -6.74 -1.42
N LEU A 142 16.18 -6.44 -2.69
CA LEU A 142 17.23 -5.51 -3.10
C LEU A 142 16.60 -4.14 -3.35
N GLN A 143 16.98 -3.14 -2.56
CA GLN A 143 16.59 -1.76 -2.74
C GLN A 143 17.60 -1.05 -3.66
N LEU A 144 17.11 -0.48 -4.76
CA LEU A 144 17.87 0.37 -5.67
C LEU A 144 17.25 1.77 -5.62
N ALA A 145 17.98 2.74 -5.09
CA ALA A 145 17.52 4.11 -4.93
C ALA A 145 18.30 5.03 -5.86
N ASP A 146 17.64 6.08 -6.38
CA ASP A 146 18.30 7.22 -7.00
C ASP A 146 19.14 6.82 -8.22
N LEU A 147 18.53 6.12 -9.17
CA LEU A 147 19.20 5.61 -10.36
C LEU A 147 19.38 6.68 -11.42
N HIS A 148 18.38 7.55 -11.60
CA HIS A 148 18.35 8.63 -12.60
C HIS A 148 18.69 8.16 -14.02
N PHE A 149 18.06 7.06 -14.47
CA PHE A 149 18.21 6.65 -15.87
C PHE A 149 17.72 7.75 -16.81
N THR A 150 18.54 8.10 -17.79
CA THR A 150 18.20 9.07 -18.83
C THR A 150 17.66 8.40 -20.08
N GLY A 151 17.91 7.09 -20.26
CA GLY A 151 17.60 6.36 -21.48
C GLY A 151 18.72 6.42 -22.53
N ASP A 152 19.82 7.13 -22.25
CA ASP A 152 21.04 7.09 -23.06
C ASP A 152 22.18 6.46 -22.26
N SER A 153 22.56 5.25 -22.68
CA SER A 153 23.68 4.46 -22.14
C SER A 153 25.03 5.20 -22.09
N ASN A 154 25.21 6.25 -22.91
CA ASN A 154 26.44 7.05 -22.97
C ASN A 154 26.43 8.26 -22.03
N THR A 155 25.33 8.49 -21.31
CA THR A 155 25.23 9.58 -20.33
C THR A 155 26.35 9.46 -19.31
N ARG A 156 27.21 10.47 -19.26
CA ARG A 156 28.38 10.50 -18.38
C ARG A 156 27.99 10.79 -16.94
N CYS A 157 28.79 10.30 -16.01
CA CYS A 157 28.63 10.60 -14.60
C CYS A 157 28.75 12.10 -14.32
N SER A 158 27.77 12.66 -13.61
CA SER A 158 27.86 14.00 -13.00
C SER A 158 29.04 14.05 -12.04
N ASP A 159 29.11 13.05 -11.15
CA ASP A 159 30.13 12.94 -10.10
C ASP A 159 30.79 11.54 -10.14
N PRO A 160 31.80 11.32 -11.00
CA PRO A 160 32.43 10.01 -11.13
C PRO A 160 33.15 9.60 -9.83
N PRO A 161 33.10 8.32 -9.42
CA PRO A 161 33.87 7.82 -8.28
C PRO A 161 35.39 8.07 -8.43
N VAL A 162 36.10 8.24 -7.30
CA VAL A 162 37.55 8.50 -7.30
C VAL A 162 38.31 7.55 -8.23
N GLY A 163 39.19 8.13 -9.05
CA GLY A 163 40.05 7.41 -9.97
C GLY A 163 39.39 7.00 -11.30
N MET A 164 38.09 7.25 -11.47
CA MET A 164 37.40 6.98 -12.73
C MET A 164 37.36 8.22 -13.62
N LYS A 165 37.62 8.04 -14.92
CA LYS A 165 37.49 9.14 -15.88
C LYS A 165 36.00 9.39 -16.17
N PRO A 166 35.56 10.65 -16.40
CA PRO A 166 34.19 10.94 -16.80
C PRO A 166 33.76 10.22 -18.08
N THR A 167 34.70 9.87 -18.97
CA THR A 167 34.42 9.13 -20.21
C THR A 167 34.19 7.63 -20.00
N THR A 168 34.59 7.07 -18.86
CA THR A 168 34.42 5.65 -18.51
C THR A 168 33.27 5.42 -17.52
N CYS A 169 32.86 6.47 -16.82
CA CYS A 169 31.72 6.44 -15.91
C CYS A 169 30.46 6.86 -16.67
N THR A 170 29.60 5.90 -17.01
CA THR A 170 28.37 6.16 -17.78
C THR A 170 27.16 5.40 -17.23
N GLU A 171 25.97 5.69 -17.75
CA GLU A 171 24.75 4.91 -17.48
C GLU A 171 24.92 3.41 -17.83
N ALA A 172 25.66 3.05 -18.88
CA ALA A 172 25.96 1.65 -19.17
C ALA A 172 26.73 0.94 -18.03
N LEU A 173 27.59 1.67 -17.33
CA LEU A 173 28.29 1.16 -16.15
C LEU A 173 27.32 0.98 -14.96
N MET A 174 26.32 1.86 -14.82
CA MET A 174 25.23 1.66 -13.86
C MET A 174 24.48 0.36 -14.14
N GLN A 175 24.11 0.10 -15.40
CA GLN A 175 23.42 -1.15 -15.77
C GLN A 175 24.26 -2.38 -15.44
N SER A 176 25.57 -2.33 -15.69
CA SER A 176 26.50 -3.40 -15.34
C SER A 176 26.59 -3.61 -13.83
N PHE A 177 26.63 -2.52 -13.05
CA PHE A 177 26.60 -2.58 -11.60
C PHE A 177 25.30 -3.20 -11.07
N ILE A 178 24.14 -2.81 -11.60
CA ILE A 178 22.85 -3.40 -11.23
C ILE A 178 22.85 -4.89 -11.56
N HIS A 179 23.35 -5.29 -12.74
CA HIS A 179 23.47 -6.70 -13.10
C HIS A 179 24.32 -7.47 -12.07
N ASP A 180 25.48 -6.94 -11.70
CA ASP A 180 26.35 -7.56 -10.70
C ASP A 180 25.68 -7.69 -9.32
N LEU A 181 24.88 -6.70 -8.91
CA LEU A 181 24.07 -6.75 -7.69
C LEU A 181 23.02 -7.87 -7.76
N LEU A 182 22.30 -7.99 -8.89
CA LEU A 182 21.29 -9.03 -9.08
C LEU A 182 21.92 -10.43 -9.05
N VAL A 183 23.07 -10.63 -9.69
CA VAL A 183 23.82 -11.90 -9.65
C VAL A 183 24.32 -12.22 -8.25
N ALA A 184 24.90 -11.24 -7.56
CA ALA A 184 25.48 -11.45 -6.24
C ALA A 184 24.41 -11.73 -5.17
N GLU A 185 23.25 -11.07 -5.25
CA GLU A 185 22.23 -11.16 -4.21
C GLU A 185 21.11 -12.16 -4.50
N GLN A 186 20.78 -12.40 -5.77
CA GLN A 186 19.62 -13.21 -6.18
C GLN A 186 18.38 -12.86 -5.34
N PRO A 187 17.91 -11.60 -5.40
CA PRO A 187 16.79 -11.15 -4.57
C PRO A 187 15.48 -11.82 -4.98
N ASP A 188 14.57 -11.96 -4.00
CA ASP A 188 13.20 -12.42 -4.22
C ASP A 188 12.31 -11.29 -4.78
N LEU A 189 12.69 -10.03 -4.54
CA LEU A 189 12.07 -8.82 -5.06
C LEU A 189 13.09 -7.69 -5.19
N VAL A 190 13.00 -6.90 -6.25
CA VAL A 190 13.69 -5.60 -6.34
C VAL A 190 12.71 -4.47 -6.06
N VAL A 191 13.07 -3.55 -5.16
CA VAL A 191 12.31 -2.31 -4.97
C VAL A 191 13.14 -1.15 -5.51
N PHE A 192 12.64 -0.54 -6.58
CA PHE A 192 13.18 0.69 -7.15
C PHE A 192 12.58 1.86 -6.39
N SER A 193 13.36 2.46 -5.46
CA SER A 193 12.82 3.33 -4.42
C SER A 193 12.79 4.82 -4.78
N GLY A 194 12.43 5.13 -6.02
CA GLY A 194 12.25 6.48 -6.54
C GLY A 194 13.49 7.04 -7.21
N ASP A 195 13.26 8.10 -7.99
CA ASP A 195 14.23 8.69 -8.93
C ASP A 195 14.83 7.62 -9.83
N ASN A 196 13.95 6.81 -10.39
CA ASN A 196 14.27 5.72 -11.27
C ASN A 196 14.67 6.27 -12.65
N VAL A 197 13.98 7.32 -13.10
CA VAL A 197 14.26 8.03 -14.35
C VAL A 197 14.52 9.53 -14.11
N HIS A 198 15.35 10.12 -14.96
CA HIS A 198 15.62 11.56 -15.01
C HIS A 198 16.04 11.92 -16.43
N THR A 199 15.08 12.03 -17.33
CA THR A 199 15.36 12.17 -18.77
C THR A 199 15.21 13.61 -19.25
N SER A 200 15.84 13.97 -20.37
CA SER A 200 15.76 15.31 -20.96
C SER A 200 14.60 15.49 -21.96
N SER A 201 13.87 14.43 -22.31
CA SER A 201 12.76 14.49 -23.28
C SER A 201 11.73 13.39 -23.08
N ILE A 202 10.54 13.58 -23.64
CA ILE A 202 9.44 12.61 -23.56
C ILE A 202 9.78 11.26 -24.23
N GLU A 203 10.53 11.28 -25.33
CA GLU A 203 10.91 10.08 -26.08
C GLU A 203 11.85 9.18 -25.28
N LEU A 204 12.67 9.77 -24.41
CA LEU A 204 13.66 9.05 -23.63
C LEU A 204 13.07 8.38 -22.37
N HIS A 205 11.90 8.81 -21.88
CA HIS A 205 11.27 8.22 -20.70
C HIS A 205 11.00 6.72 -20.86
N LYS A 206 10.46 6.29 -22.00
CA LYS A 206 10.24 4.87 -22.27
C LYS A 206 11.57 4.10 -22.30
N ALA A 207 12.58 4.66 -22.96
CA ALA A 207 13.91 4.05 -23.04
C ALA A 207 14.55 3.92 -21.64
N ALA A 208 14.40 4.93 -20.79
CA ALA A 208 14.86 4.91 -19.40
C ALA A 208 14.11 3.85 -18.57
N VAL A 209 12.78 3.76 -18.72
CA VAL A 209 11.97 2.72 -18.08
C VAL A 209 12.41 1.32 -18.50
N ASP A 210 12.61 1.11 -19.80
CA ASP A 210 13.13 -0.16 -20.32
C ASP A 210 14.55 -0.45 -19.83
N ALA A 211 15.41 0.56 -19.72
CA ALA A 211 16.77 0.41 -19.25
C ALA A 211 16.85 -0.01 -17.77
N PHE A 212 16.14 0.67 -16.85
CA PHE A 212 16.25 0.35 -15.41
C PHE A 212 15.60 -0.99 -15.06
N THR A 213 14.60 -1.43 -15.82
CA THR A 213 13.92 -2.71 -15.61
C THR A 213 14.56 -3.89 -16.35
N SER A 214 15.43 -3.64 -17.33
CA SER A 214 16.01 -4.67 -18.20
C SER A 214 16.64 -5.86 -17.45
N GLY A 215 17.38 -5.59 -16.36
CA GLY A 215 18.07 -6.63 -15.59
C GLY A 215 17.10 -7.57 -14.87
N VAL A 216 16.06 -7.02 -14.24
CA VAL A 216 15.05 -7.82 -13.53
C VAL A 216 14.15 -8.57 -14.49
N GLU A 217 13.81 -7.97 -15.63
CA GLU A 217 13.06 -8.64 -16.71
C GLU A 217 13.85 -9.82 -17.29
N ALA A 218 15.14 -9.63 -17.60
CA ALA A 218 16.00 -10.67 -18.14
C ALA A 218 16.21 -11.86 -17.18
N MET A 219 16.23 -11.60 -15.87
CA MET A 219 16.39 -12.63 -14.84
C MET A 219 15.07 -13.20 -14.32
N GLY A 220 13.92 -12.66 -14.76
CA GLY A 220 12.60 -13.06 -14.26
C GLY A 220 12.38 -12.71 -12.77
N ILE A 221 13.07 -11.68 -12.26
CA ILE A 221 12.98 -11.25 -10.86
C ILE A 221 11.79 -10.29 -10.72
N PRO A 222 10.85 -10.54 -9.79
CA PRO A 222 9.80 -9.59 -9.45
C PRO A 222 10.36 -8.22 -9.05
N PHE A 223 9.67 -7.14 -9.42
CA PHE A 223 10.03 -5.81 -8.96
C PHE A 223 8.82 -4.94 -8.64
N ALA A 224 9.02 -3.93 -7.80
CA ALA A 224 8.04 -2.89 -7.50
C ALA A 224 8.73 -1.52 -7.47
N ILE A 225 7.98 -0.44 -7.69
CA ILE A 225 8.52 0.92 -7.65
C ILE A 225 7.78 1.81 -6.64
N VAL A 226 8.50 2.76 -6.06
CA VAL A 226 7.91 4.04 -5.62
C VAL A 226 8.42 5.15 -6.52
N PHE A 227 7.66 6.23 -6.61
CA PHE A 227 8.06 7.40 -7.37
C PHE A 227 8.93 8.33 -6.52
N GLY A 228 9.93 8.92 -7.15
CA GLY A 228 10.67 10.06 -6.65
C GLY A 228 10.28 11.37 -7.34
N ASN A 229 10.97 12.44 -6.95
CA ASN A 229 10.68 13.78 -7.46
C ASN A 229 11.10 13.95 -8.92
N HIS A 230 12.17 13.30 -9.37
CA HIS A 230 12.65 13.39 -10.74
C HIS A 230 11.86 12.55 -11.75
N ASP A 231 11.13 11.54 -11.28
CA ASP A 231 10.55 10.53 -12.17
C ASP A 231 9.57 11.12 -13.21
N HIS A 232 8.91 12.24 -12.93
CA HIS A 232 7.90 12.85 -13.81
C HIS A 232 8.28 14.26 -14.27
N GLU A 233 9.57 14.60 -14.20
CA GLU A 233 10.06 15.87 -14.69
C GLU A 233 10.00 15.97 -16.23
N ASN A 234 10.27 17.17 -16.75
CA ASN A 234 10.38 17.44 -18.19
C ASN A 234 9.11 17.12 -19.00
N GLY A 235 7.96 17.29 -18.35
CA GLY A 235 6.64 17.31 -18.99
C GLY A 235 6.03 15.93 -19.24
N PHE A 236 6.60 14.87 -18.67
CA PHE A 236 6.04 13.52 -18.79
C PHE A 236 4.99 13.28 -17.70
N ASP A 237 3.83 12.75 -18.10
CA ASP A 237 2.77 12.42 -17.14
C ASP A 237 3.17 11.21 -16.28
N LYS A 238 3.17 11.40 -14.96
CA LYS A 238 3.45 10.35 -13.97
C LYS A 238 2.56 9.11 -14.18
N LEU A 239 1.32 9.30 -14.64
CA LEU A 239 0.41 8.19 -14.96
C LEU A 239 0.88 7.35 -16.14
N GLU A 240 1.48 7.96 -17.16
CA GLU A 240 2.01 7.24 -18.31
C GLU A 240 3.23 6.38 -17.93
N ILE A 241 4.07 6.85 -16.99
CA ILE A 241 5.20 6.05 -16.47
C ILE A 241 4.69 4.87 -15.69
N LEU A 242 3.69 5.12 -14.84
CA LEU A 242 3.04 4.07 -14.09
C LEU A 242 2.46 3.00 -15.02
N LYS A 243 1.76 3.38 -16.09
CA LYS A 243 1.23 2.44 -17.10
C LYS A 243 2.35 1.62 -17.74
N LEU A 244 3.45 2.26 -18.16
CA LEU A 244 4.61 1.58 -18.75
C LEU A 244 5.19 0.53 -17.79
N VAL A 245 5.35 0.91 -16.52
CA VAL A 245 5.91 0.04 -15.48
C VAL A 245 4.95 -1.11 -15.13
N MET A 246 3.64 -0.85 -14.99
CA MET A 246 2.63 -1.86 -14.67
C MET A 246 2.51 -2.93 -15.75
N ASN A 247 2.68 -2.54 -17.02
CA ASN A 247 2.59 -3.43 -18.18
C ASN A 247 3.76 -4.42 -18.29
N LYS A 248 4.84 -4.25 -17.51
CA LYS A 248 5.96 -5.19 -17.48
C LYS A 248 5.58 -6.47 -16.73
N ALA A 249 5.99 -7.62 -17.27
CA ALA A 249 5.57 -8.92 -16.78
C ALA A 249 5.98 -9.18 -15.32
N GLN A 250 7.20 -8.75 -14.95
CA GLN A 250 7.77 -8.90 -13.60
C GLN A 250 7.34 -7.78 -12.62
N SER A 251 6.56 -6.79 -13.06
CA SER A 251 6.15 -5.68 -12.21
C SER A 251 5.09 -6.12 -11.20
N TYR A 252 5.22 -5.70 -9.95
CA TYR A 252 4.21 -5.78 -8.89
C TYR A 252 3.78 -4.38 -8.46
N THR A 253 4.17 -3.35 -9.23
CA THR A 253 3.70 -1.99 -9.01
C THR A 253 2.20 -1.93 -9.26
N GLU A 254 1.48 -1.26 -8.37
CA GLU A 254 0.05 -0.98 -8.53
C GLU A 254 -0.17 0.54 -8.53
N ARG A 255 -1.23 0.99 -9.19
CA ARG A 255 -1.66 2.39 -9.14
C ARG A 255 -2.05 2.82 -7.72
N GLY A 256 -2.70 1.92 -6.99
CA GLY A 256 -3.38 2.26 -5.75
C GLY A 256 -4.72 2.97 -5.96
N PRO A 257 -5.44 3.26 -4.86
CA PRO A 257 -6.77 3.87 -4.92
C PRO A 257 -6.77 5.26 -5.59
N THR A 258 -7.78 5.53 -6.44
CA THR A 258 -7.88 6.76 -7.25
C THR A 258 -8.24 8.01 -6.44
N GLU A 259 -8.80 7.83 -5.25
CA GLU A 259 -9.12 8.91 -4.33
C GLU A 259 -7.93 9.42 -3.51
N LEU A 260 -6.81 8.69 -3.50
CA LEU A 260 -5.61 9.13 -2.78
C LEU A 260 -4.82 10.13 -3.63
N PRO A 261 -4.23 11.15 -2.99
CA PRO A 261 -3.24 11.98 -3.65
C PRO A 261 -2.07 11.14 -4.17
N GLY A 262 -1.57 11.49 -5.34
CA GLY A 262 -0.42 10.83 -5.97
C GLY A 262 -0.78 9.51 -6.64
N LEU A 263 0.25 8.76 -7.05
CA LEU A 263 0.18 7.50 -7.77
C LEU A 263 1.17 6.51 -7.16
N GLY A 264 0.80 5.23 -7.07
CA GLY A 264 1.68 4.22 -6.48
C GLY A 264 1.54 4.13 -4.96
N ASN A 265 0.32 4.24 -4.45
CA ASN A 265 -0.01 3.99 -3.03
C ASN A 265 -0.62 2.60 -2.86
N TYR A 266 0.19 1.59 -2.50
CA TYR A 266 -0.24 0.19 -2.50
C TYR A 266 0.49 -0.65 -1.44
N GLU A 267 0.11 -1.91 -1.34
CA GLU A 267 0.68 -2.89 -0.42
C GLU A 267 0.99 -4.19 -1.15
N LEU A 268 2.06 -4.87 -0.75
CA LEU A 268 2.40 -6.20 -1.27
C LEU A 268 2.43 -7.21 -0.12
N ALA A 269 1.71 -8.31 -0.30
CA ALA A 269 1.70 -9.43 0.63
C ALA A 269 2.69 -10.51 0.19
N ILE A 270 3.51 -10.98 1.12
CA ILE A 270 4.39 -12.12 0.93
C ILE A 270 3.74 -13.30 1.63
N VAL A 271 3.55 -14.39 0.90
CA VAL A 271 2.83 -15.56 1.37
C VAL A 271 3.73 -16.77 1.57
N ALA A 272 3.27 -17.68 2.43
CA ALA A 272 3.88 -18.96 2.67
C ALA A 272 3.88 -19.83 1.38
N PRO A 273 5.04 -20.38 0.96
CA PRO A 273 5.14 -21.19 -0.25
C PRO A 273 4.52 -22.59 -0.10
N MET A 274 4.32 -23.05 1.14
CA MET A 274 3.82 -24.37 1.51
C MET A 274 3.21 -24.35 2.91
N ASP A 275 2.56 -25.44 3.32
CA ASP A 275 2.09 -25.60 4.71
C ASP A 275 3.27 -25.69 5.69
N GLY A 276 3.12 -25.12 6.88
CA GLY A 276 4.13 -25.19 7.93
C GLY A 276 3.72 -24.47 9.23
N PRO A 277 4.69 -24.19 10.12
CA PRO A 277 4.44 -23.45 11.37
C PRO A 277 3.85 -22.05 11.18
N TRP A 278 4.00 -21.47 9.99
CA TRP A 278 3.42 -20.20 9.55
C TRP A 278 1.95 -20.31 9.08
N GLY A 279 1.36 -21.50 9.11
CA GLY A 279 0.02 -21.78 8.59
C GLY A 279 0.03 -22.47 7.22
N PRO A 280 -1.13 -22.60 6.58
CA PRO A 280 -1.26 -23.22 5.26
C PRO A 280 -0.52 -22.44 4.17
N LYS A 281 -0.24 -23.11 3.05
CA LYS A 281 0.25 -22.48 1.83
C LYS A 281 -0.67 -21.30 1.46
N GLY A 282 -0.07 -20.16 1.16
CA GLY A 282 -0.81 -18.93 0.83
C GLY A 282 -1.14 -18.04 2.02
N SER A 283 -0.89 -18.46 3.26
CA SER A 283 -0.96 -17.57 4.42
C SER A 283 0.05 -16.42 4.30
N GLU A 284 -0.38 -15.20 4.60
CA GLU A 284 0.52 -14.05 4.62
C GLU A 284 1.50 -14.14 5.80
N VAL A 285 2.76 -13.80 5.55
CA VAL A 285 3.83 -13.89 6.55
C VAL A 285 4.63 -12.59 6.70
N PHE A 286 4.59 -11.72 5.69
CA PHE A 286 5.30 -10.44 5.67
C PHE A 286 4.62 -9.47 4.70
N ARG A 287 4.73 -8.16 4.93
CA ARG A 287 4.05 -7.13 4.13
C ARG A 287 4.95 -5.94 3.82
N LEU A 288 4.77 -5.37 2.63
CA LEU A 288 5.37 -4.10 2.23
C LEU A 288 4.26 -3.08 2.02
N TYR A 289 4.46 -1.85 2.47
CA TYR A 289 3.67 -0.69 2.06
C TYR A 289 4.53 0.22 1.19
N LEU A 290 3.96 0.72 0.10
CA LEU A 290 4.63 1.58 -0.87
C LEU A 290 3.78 2.84 -1.02
N LEU A 291 4.35 4.00 -0.71
CA LEU A 291 3.65 5.28 -0.73
C LEU A 291 4.31 6.27 -1.68
N ASP A 292 3.49 7.09 -2.32
CA ASP A 292 3.93 8.25 -3.09
C ASP A 292 4.27 9.40 -2.15
N SER A 293 5.56 9.75 -2.05
CA SER A 293 5.99 10.94 -1.29
C SER A 293 5.87 12.24 -2.09
N HIS A 294 5.40 12.18 -3.35
CA HIS A 294 5.26 13.32 -4.27
C HIS A 294 6.60 13.94 -4.69
N SER A 295 6.56 15.09 -5.36
CA SER A 295 7.74 15.90 -5.75
C SER A 295 7.69 17.26 -5.05
N ASN A 296 7.23 18.30 -5.74
CA ASN A 296 7.09 19.64 -5.20
C ASN A 296 5.62 19.93 -4.94
N PRO A 297 5.30 20.77 -3.95
CA PRO A 297 3.94 21.06 -3.58
C PRO A 297 3.26 21.87 -4.69
N ASN A 298 1.98 21.62 -4.91
CA ASN A 298 1.17 22.47 -5.77
C ASN A 298 0.85 23.77 -5.02
N VAL A 299 1.62 24.83 -5.26
CA VAL A 299 1.47 26.13 -4.59
C VAL A 299 0.12 26.82 -4.85
N THR A 300 -0.66 26.37 -5.82
CA THR A 300 -2.05 26.83 -6.00
C THR A 300 -2.99 26.18 -4.97
N ALA A 301 -2.76 24.90 -4.67
CA ALA A 301 -3.51 24.17 -3.65
C ALA A 301 -3.00 24.43 -2.22
N ASP A 302 -1.69 24.66 -2.09
CA ASP A 302 -0.97 24.86 -0.83
C ASP A 302 -0.26 26.23 -0.83
N PRO A 303 -0.98 27.36 -0.63
CA PRO A 303 -0.44 28.71 -0.85
C PRO A 303 0.67 29.14 0.13
N ASN A 304 0.88 28.37 1.20
CA ASN A 304 1.96 28.61 2.17
C ASN A 304 3.22 27.78 1.87
N ALA A 305 3.16 26.87 0.91
CA ALA A 305 4.31 26.09 0.49
C ALA A 305 5.14 26.86 -0.55
N LEU A 306 6.45 26.69 -0.54
CA LEU A 306 7.31 27.27 -1.57
C LEU A 306 7.46 26.29 -2.74
N PRO A 307 7.57 26.77 -4.00
CA PRO A 307 7.80 25.88 -5.15
C PRO A 307 9.10 25.06 -5.05
N THR A 308 10.05 25.54 -4.24
CA THR A 308 11.34 24.88 -3.96
C THR A 308 11.27 23.85 -2.84
N ASP A 309 10.15 23.78 -2.12
CA ASP A 309 9.98 22.78 -1.07
C ASP A 309 9.71 21.40 -1.70
N TYR A 310 9.96 20.36 -0.91
CA TYR A 310 9.41 19.04 -1.18
C TYR A 310 8.00 18.94 -0.60
N ASP A 311 7.13 18.27 -1.35
CA ASP A 311 5.79 17.94 -0.90
C ASP A 311 5.85 16.79 0.13
N TRP A 312 4.73 16.49 0.76
CA TRP A 312 4.63 15.55 1.87
C TRP A 312 3.58 14.48 1.62
N ILE A 313 3.77 13.32 2.25
CA ILE A 313 2.75 12.27 2.29
C ILE A 313 1.48 12.86 2.91
N ARG A 314 0.41 12.91 2.12
CA ARG A 314 -0.82 13.63 2.48
C ARG A 314 -1.60 12.89 3.56
N PRO A 315 -2.39 13.58 4.41
CA PRO A 315 -3.16 12.95 5.49
C PRO A 315 -4.05 11.78 5.03
N GLN A 316 -4.58 11.84 3.80
CA GLN A 316 -5.38 10.77 3.21
C GLN A 316 -4.56 9.49 2.98
N GLN A 317 -3.28 9.60 2.60
CA GLN A 317 -2.38 8.46 2.46
C GLN A 317 -2.01 7.86 3.82
N VAL A 318 -1.83 8.71 4.85
CA VAL A 318 -1.62 8.27 6.24
C VAL A 318 -2.83 7.49 6.76
N GLU A 319 -4.04 8.00 6.50
CA GLU A 319 -5.29 7.34 6.88
C GLU A 319 -5.52 6.04 6.10
N PHE A 320 -5.17 6.02 4.81
CA PHE A 320 -5.17 4.79 4.03
C PHE A 320 -4.30 3.72 4.69
N TYR A 321 -3.04 4.03 5.01
CA TYR A 321 -2.16 3.12 5.71
C TYR A 321 -2.76 2.64 7.04
N ARG A 322 -3.28 3.56 7.88
CA ARG A 322 -3.92 3.23 9.15
C ARG A 322 -5.02 2.18 8.97
N GLN A 323 -5.94 2.43 8.03
CA GLN A 323 -7.05 1.51 7.74
C GLN A 323 -6.56 0.15 7.23
N ARG A 324 -5.51 0.12 6.41
CA ARG A 324 -4.90 -1.14 5.95
C ARG A 324 -4.28 -1.91 7.11
N ALA A 325 -3.47 -1.26 7.94
CA ALA A 325 -2.83 -1.89 9.09
C ALA A 325 -3.85 -2.48 10.09
N GLU A 326 -4.93 -1.75 10.38
CA GLU A 326 -6.03 -2.22 11.24
C GLU A 326 -6.76 -3.42 10.64
N LEU A 327 -7.05 -3.38 9.34
CA LEU A 327 -7.66 -4.51 8.63
C LEU A 327 -6.76 -5.76 8.72
N HIS A 328 -5.47 -5.63 8.42
CA HIS A 328 -4.53 -6.74 8.44
C HIS A 328 -4.38 -7.32 9.84
N ARG A 329 -4.33 -6.48 10.87
CA ARG A 329 -4.32 -6.92 12.26
C ARG A 329 -5.55 -7.75 12.59
N SER A 330 -6.73 -7.36 12.10
CA SER A 330 -7.97 -8.09 12.34
C SER A 330 -8.05 -9.43 11.59
N GLN A 331 -7.42 -9.53 10.41
CA GLN A 331 -7.50 -10.73 9.54
C GLN A 331 -6.40 -11.74 9.84
N ASN A 332 -5.17 -11.26 10.01
CA ASN A 332 -3.95 -12.08 9.99
C ASN A 332 -3.14 -11.95 11.29
N GLY A 333 -3.61 -11.15 12.25
CA GLY A 333 -2.85 -10.76 13.43
C GLY A 333 -1.74 -9.77 13.10
N SER A 334 -0.85 -9.54 14.06
CA SER A 334 0.29 -8.63 13.85
C SER A 334 1.38 -9.34 13.03
N LEU A 335 1.43 -9.03 11.73
CA LEU A 335 2.55 -9.39 10.86
C LEU A 335 3.53 -8.21 10.80
N PRO A 336 4.85 -8.43 10.93
CA PRO A 336 5.80 -7.36 10.69
C PRO A 336 5.71 -6.91 9.24
N SER A 337 5.84 -5.61 9.05
CA SER A 337 5.83 -4.98 7.74
C SER A 337 6.98 -3.98 7.59
N VAL A 338 7.25 -3.58 6.36
CA VAL A 338 8.18 -2.49 6.04
C VAL A 338 7.49 -1.49 5.12
N MET A 339 7.96 -0.26 5.10
CA MET A 339 7.41 0.80 4.26
C MET A 339 8.49 1.41 3.37
N PHE A 340 8.14 1.69 2.12
CA PHE A 340 8.97 2.39 1.14
C PHE A 340 8.28 3.66 0.68
N PHE A 341 9.04 4.74 0.59
CA PHE A 341 8.70 5.98 -0.10
C PHE A 341 10.00 6.74 -0.38
N HIS A 342 9.99 7.73 -1.27
CA HIS A 342 11.25 8.28 -1.78
C HIS A 342 11.82 9.41 -0.90
N VAL A 343 11.05 10.50 -0.72
CA VAL A 343 11.48 11.68 0.06
C VAL A 343 11.36 11.39 1.55
N PRO A 344 12.40 11.60 2.38
CA PRO A 344 12.38 11.30 3.80
C PRO A 344 11.35 12.14 4.55
N ILE A 345 10.72 11.57 5.59
CA ILE A 345 9.90 12.34 6.54
C ILE A 345 10.79 13.15 7.51
N PRO A 346 10.27 14.23 8.15
CA PRO A 346 11.05 15.08 9.05
C PRO A 346 11.80 14.33 10.16
N GLU A 347 11.29 13.18 10.60
CA GLU A 347 11.88 12.36 11.64
C GLU A 347 13.25 11.79 11.30
N PHE A 348 13.61 11.68 10.01
CA PHE A 348 14.96 11.29 9.59
C PHE A 348 16.03 12.30 10.02
N ALA A 349 15.68 13.59 10.06
CA ALA A 349 16.58 14.67 10.50
C ALA A 349 16.81 14.70 12.01
N ALA A 350 15.93 14.06 12.80
CA ALA A 350 15.97 14.09 14.26
C ALA A 350 17.10 13.23 14.88
N ALA A 351 17.74 12.37 14.10
CA ALA A 351 18.79 11.47 14.58
C ALA A 351 20.04 12.25 15.00
N ALA A 352 20.47 12.15 16.26
CA ALA A 352 21.81 12.63 16.63
C ALA A 352 22.89 11.78 15.95
N SER A 353 24.06 12.36 15.63
CA SER A 353 25.15 11.66 14.92
C SER A 353 25.49 10.29 15.52
N LYS A 354 25.57 10.17 16.86
CA LYS A 354 25.87 8.90 17.57
C LYS A 354 24.79 7.82 17.46
N GLN A 355 23.58 8.17 17.00
CA GLN A 355 22.45 7.25 16.86
C GLN A 355 22.31 6.73 15.42
N ARG A 356 23.10 7.26 14.49
CA ARG A 356 23.10 6.88 13.08
C ARG A 356 24.05 5.70 12.89
N TYR A 357 23.52 4.62 12.34
CA TYR A 357 24.30 3.43 12.00
C TYR A 357 24.55 3.41 10.49
N GLY A 358 25.67 4.01 10.08
CA GLY A 358 26.05 4.23 8.69
C GLY A 358 26.51 5.67 8.48
N GLU A 359 26.78 6.02 7.23
CA GLU A 359 27.23 7.34 6.82
C GLU A 359 26.06 8.31 6.61
N HIS A 360 26.28 9.57 7.02
CA HIS A 360 25.43 10.72 6.74
C HIS A 360 26.32 11.84 6.23
N GLN A 361 26.33 12.08 4.92
CA GLN A 361 27.25 13.01 4.27
C GLN A 361 26.55 14.25 3.71
N GLU A 362 25.22 14.33 3.80
CA GLU A 362 24.47 15.53 3.41
C GLU A 362 23.28 15.79 4.34
N ALA A 363 22.73 16.99 4.27
CA ALA A 363 21.56 17.35 5.07
C ALA A 363 20.33 16.51 4.64
N VAL A 364 19.46 16.21 5.59
CA VAL A 364 18.20 15.51 5.30
C VAL A 364 17.24 16.46 4.59
N SER A 365 16.85 16.11 3.36
CA SER A 365 15.96 16.92 2.52
C SER A 365 14.50 16.50 2.68
N SER A 366 13.96 16.64 3.89
CA SER A 366 12.56 16.33 4.20
C SER A 366 11.62 17.53 3.98
N PRO A 367 10.32 17.32 3.72
CA PRO A 367 9.35 18.43 3.69
C PRO A 367 9.26 19.14 5.05
N HIS A 368 8.81 20.40 5.04
CA HIS A 368 8.59 21.15 6.28
C HIS A 368 7.33 20.72 7.05
N VAL A 369 6.39 20.07 6.35
CA VAL A 369 5.11 19.65 6.93
C VAL A 369 5.24 18.24 7.49
N ASN A 370 4.88 18.07 8.76
CA ASN A 370 4.72 16.77 9.39
C ASN A 370 3.23 16.37 9.40
N THR A 371 2.90 15.29 8.70
CA THR A 371 1.52 14.76 8.60
C THR A 371 1.18 13.70 9.63
N ASN A 372 2.02 13.53 10.66
CA ASN A 372 1.88 12.51 11.69
C ASN A 372 1.96 11.07 11.13
N LEU A 373 2.64 10.86 10.00
CA LEU A 373 2.90 9.52 9.50
C LEU A 373 3.69 8.72 10.53
N PHE A 374 4.79 9.25 11.05
CA PHE A 374 5.64 8.55 12.02
C PHE A 374 4.88 8.11 13.27
N SER A 375 4.11 9.02 13.90
CA SER A 375 3.29 8.64 15.07
C SER A 375 2.25 7.58 14.72
N THR A 376 1.66 7.64 13.52
CA THR A 376 0.74 6.61 13.03
C THR A 376 1.46 5.26 12.89
N LEU A 377 2.71 5.23 12.39
CA LEU A 377 3.50 4.00 12.34
C LEU A 377 3.74 3.43 13.74
N VAL A 378 4.07 4.28 14.73
CA VAL A 378 4.28 3.88 16.13
C VAL A 378 3.00 3.32 16.73
N GLU A 379 1.86 3.97 16.51
CA GLU A 379 0.53 3.54 16.97
C GLU A 379 0.14 2.17 16.39
N GLN A 380 0.36 1.95 15.10
CA GLN A 380 -0.02 0.70 14.44
C GLN A 380 0.96 -0.44 14.74
N ASN A 381 2.24 -0.14 14.94
CA ASN A 381 3.26 -1.09 15.40
C ASN A 381 3.36 -2.39 14.57
N ASP A 382 2.95 -2.38 13.30
CA ASP A 382 3.22 -3.45 12.32
C ASP A 382 4.49 -3.12 11.52
N VAL A 383 4.65 -1.86 11.08
CA VAL A 383 5.84 -1.40 10.35
C VAL A 383 7.06 -1.33 11.27
N LYS A 384 8.10 -2.11 10.96
CA LYS A 384 9.35 -2.19 11.74
C LYS A 384 10.50 -1.41 11.13
N ALA A 385 10.44 -1.14 9.83
CA ALA A 385 11.42 -0.31 9.15
C ALA A 385 10.79 0.46 7.99
N VAL A 386 11.29 1.68 7.79
CA VAL A 386 10.99 2.58 6.69
C VAL A 386 12.26 2.77 5.87
N PHE A 387 12.15 2.65 4.55
CA PHE A 387 13.25 2.76 3.61
C PHE A 387 13.00 3.88 2.60
N VAL A 388 13.98 4.76 2.45
CA VAL A 388 13.91 5.96 1.60
C VAL A 388 15.14 6.12 0.69
N GLY A 389 15.05 7.02 -0.28
CA GLY A 389 16.15 7.43 -1.17
C GLY A 389 16.44 8.92 -1.00
N HIS A 390 16.47 9.65 -2.12
CA HIS A 390 16.46 11.11 -2.26
C HIS A 390 17.75 11.83 -1.84
N ASP A 391 18.26 11.56 -0.64
CA ASP A 391 19.56 12.06 -0.17
C ASP A 391 20.64 11.00 -0.51
N HIS A 392 21.27 11.11 -1.68
CA HIS A 392 22.10 10.07 -2.28
C HIS A 392 23.35 9.70 -1.45
N LEU A 393 23.82 10.63 -0.61
CA LEU A 393 25.01 10.52 0.21
C LEU A 393 24.70 10.12 1.66
N ASN A 394 23.42 9.85 1.96
CA ASN A 394 22.97 9.30 3.21
C ASN A 394 22.65 7.81 3.04
N GLU A 395 23.15 6.98 3.95
CA GLU A 395 22.88 5.54 3.95
C GLU A 395 22.57 5.01 5.36
N TYR A 396 22.61 5.84 6.39
CA TYR A 396 22.42 5.38 7.75
C TYR A 396 21.02 4.78 8.00
N CYS A 397 20.96 3.92 9.01
CA CYS A 397 19.73 3.60 9.72
C CYS A 397 19.70 4.28 11.10
N TYR A 398 18.51 4.63 11.57
CA TYR A 398 18.29 5.21 12.89
C TYR A 398 17.03 4.61 13.54
N LEU A 399 17.18 4.02 14.73
CA LEU A 399 16.07 3.49 15.51
C LEU A 399 15.40 4.59 16.31
N ARG A 400 14.10 4.81 16.07
CA ARG A 400 13.26 5.71 16.84
C ARG A 400 11.95 5.04 17.21
N GLU A 401 11.64 5.00 18.50
CA GLU A 401 10.35 4.51 19.04
C GLU A 401 9.92 3.13 18.48
N GLY A 402 10.90 2.23 18.27
CA GLY A 402 10.65 0.87 17.76
C GLY A 402 10.63 0.73 16.24
N ILE A 403 10.86 1.80 15.49
CA ILE A 403 10.88 1.82 14.02
C ILE A 403 12.27 2.24 13.54
N GLN A 404 12.81 1.48 12.58
CA GLN A 404 14.07 1.83 11.91
C GLN A 404 13.80 2.74 10.72
N LEU A 405 14.48 3.89 10.67
CA LEU A 405 14.45 4.83 9.55
C LEU A 405 15.76 4.68 8.78
N CYS A 406 15.70 4.18 7.54
CA CYS A 406 16.88 3.76 6.77
C CYS A 406 16.94 4.39 5.38
N TYR A 407 18.11 4.91 5.00
CA TYR A 407 18.38 5.35 3.62
C TYR A 407 18.91 4.23 2.72
N GLY A 408 18.64 4.33 1.42
CA GLY A 408 19.12 3.40 0.38
C GLY A 408 20.59 3.60 -0.02
N GLY A 409 21.12 4.82 0.08
CA GLY A 409 22.55 5.12 -0.13
C GLY A 409 22.98 5.49 -1.55
N GLY A 410 22.07 5.83 -2.46
CA GLY A 410 22.40 6.30 -3.82
C GLY A 410 23.08 5.24 -4.69
N THR A 411 22.31 4.53 -5.50
CA THR A 411 22.82 3.50 -6.41
C THR A 411 23.33 4.09 -7.72
N GLY A 412 22.78 5.22 -8.16
CA GLY A 412 22.97 5.74 -9.50
C GLY A 412 24.41 6.11 -9.88
N LEU A 413 24.73 5.85 -11.14
CA LEU A 413 25.82 6.45 -11.91
C LEU A 413 25.21 7.19 -13.10
N GLY A 414 26.01 7.89 -13.91
CA GLY A 414 25.48 8.72 -14.99
C GLY A 414 24.90 10.02 -14.42
N ARG A 415 23.63 10.32 -14.70
CA ARG A 415 23.05 11.61 -14.32
C ARG A 415 22.88 11.78 -12.81
N ALA A 416 22.75 10.68 -12.07
CA ALA A 416 22.65 10.70 -10.61
C ALA A 416 23.82 11.47 -9.97
N TYR A 417 23.51 12.43 -9.12
CA TYR A 417 24.53 13.16 -8.38
C TYR A 417 25.17 12.24 -7.31
N GLY A 418 26.36 12.63 -6.86
CA GLY A 418 26.92 12.12 -5.63
C GLY A 418 28.30 12.67 -5.34
N ASP A 419 29.10 11.92 -4.58
CA ASP A 419 30.43 12.34 -4.13
C ASP A 419 31.47 11.31 -4.58
N GLU A 420 32.64 11.77 -4.99
CA GLU A 420 33.72 10.91 -5.47
C GLU A 420 34.24 9.95 -4.38
N ASN A 421 34.23 10.39 -3.11
CA ASN A 421 34.66 9.67 -1.93
C ASN A 421 33.54 8.84 -1.28
N PHE A 422 32.31 8.97 -1.78
CA PHE A 422 31.17 8.18 -1.34
C PHE A 422 30.84 7.11 -2.38
N ALA A 423 31.21 5.87 -2.09
CA ALA A 423 30.96 4.75 -2.99
C ALA A 423 29.45 4.62 -3.32
N ARG A 424 29.09 4.51 -4.60
CA ARG A 424 27.72 4.15 -4.97
C ARG A 424 27.37 2.78 -4.40
N ARG A 425 26.14 2.59 -3.93
CA ARG A 425 25.77 1.37 -3.21
C ARG A 425 24.29 1.04 -3.34
N ALA A 426 23.98 -0.21 -3.07
CA ALA A 426 22.62 -0.70 -2.90
C ALA A 426 22.45 -1.30 -1.51
N ARG A 427 21.22 -1.24 -1.01
CA ARG A 427 20.82 -1.86 0.26
C ARG A 427 20.10 -3.17 0.00
N VAL A 428 20.45 -4.17 0.80
CA VAL A 428 19.75 -5.45 0.82
C VAL A 428 19.02 -5.57 2.15
N ILE A 429 17.79 -6.06 2.09
CA ILE A 429 16.89 -6.25 3.23
C ILE A 429 16.44 -7.70 3.20
N GLU A 430 16.59 -8.41 4.31
CA GLU A 430 16.17 -9.79 4.42
C GLU A 430 15.27 -9.97 5.63
N TRP A 431 14.03 -10.36 5.37
CA TRP A 431 13.14 -10.86 6.40
C TRP A 431 13.32 -12.36 6.52
N THR A 432 13.36 -12.86 7.75
CA THR A 432 13.42 -14.29 8.05
C THR A 432 12.45 -14.65 9.16
N MET A 433 12.00 -15.90 9.16
CA MET A 433 11.34 -16.53 10.28
C MET A 433 11.99 -17.87 10.56
N ASP A 434 12.48 -18.05 11.78
CA ASP A 434 13.22 -19.26 12.17
C ASP A 434 12.29 -20.42 12.60
N ALA A 435 12.90 -21.55 12.98
CA ALA A 435 12.16 -22.73 13.43
C ALA A 435 11.38 -22.53 14.75
N LYS A 436 11.70 -21.49 15.51
CA LYS A 436 10.96 -21.08 16.72
C LYS A 436 9.91 -20.02 16.40
N GLN A 437 9.66 -19.76 15.11
CA GLN A 437 8.79 -18.70 14.61
C GLN A 437 9.23 -17.28 14.98
N GLN A 438 10.49 -17.09 15.39
CA GLN A 438 11.01 -15.75 15.63
C GLN A 438 11.28 -15.08 14.29
N ARG A 439 10.68 -13.90 14.10
CA ARG A 439 10.83 -13.08 12.89
C ARG A 439 11.97 -12.08 13.07
N THR A 440 12.84 -11.96 12.08
CA THR A 440 13.97 -11.03 12.10
C THR A 440 14.09 -10.29 10.78
N LEU A 441 14.34 -8.98 10.86
CA LEU A 441 14.67 -8.12 9.72
C LEU A 441 16.15 -7.75 9.80
N THR A 442 16.92 -8.12 8.79
CA THR A 442 18.36 -7.83 8.68
C THR A 442 18.62 -7.00 7.43
N THR A 443 19.62 -6.13 7.45
CA THR A 443 20.05 -5.36 6.29
C THR A 443 21.57 -5.32 6.16
N TRP A 444 22.05 -5.19 4.93
CA TRP A 444 23.46 -4.95 4.61
C TRP A 444 23.56 -4.16 3.31
N LYS A 445 24.78 -3.78 2.92
CA LYS A 445 25.05 -3.00 1.73
C LYS A 445 26.05 -3.67 0.81
N ARG A 446 25.93 -3.36 -0.49
CA ARG A 446 26.88 -3.70 -1.54
C ARG A 446 27.37 -2.44 -2.22
N HIS A 447 28.68 -2.31 -2.36
CA HIS A 447 29.27 -1.12 -2.98
C HIS A 447 29.66 -1.42 -4.42
N PHE A 448 29.53 -0.41 -5.26
CA PHE A 448 30.10 -0.38 -6.59
C PHE A 448 31.61 -0.69 -6.52
N GLY A 449 32.09 -1.52 -7.45
CA GLY A 449 33.47 -2.01 -7.48
C GLY A 449 33.83 -3.07 -6.41
N SER A 450 32.91 -3.42 -5.49
CA SER A 450 33.16 -4.47 -4.48
C SER A 450 31.89 -5.24 -4.08
N VAL A 451 31.04 -5.56 -5.06
CA VAL A 451 29.72 -6.21 -4.88
C VAL A 451 29.75 -7.51 -4.07
N HIS A 452 30.86 -8.26 -4.08
CA HIS A 452 30.97 -9.50 -3.31
C HIS A 452 31.26 -9.27 -1.81
N SER A 453 31.70 -8.07 -1.42
CA SER A 453 31.95 -7.71 -0.03
C SER A 453 30.66 -7.27 0.65
N VAL A 454 30.24 -7.97 1.71
CA VAL A 454 29.08 -7.56 2.53
C VAL A 454 29.54 -6.44 3.44
N ARG A 455 28.79 -5.32 3.49
CA ARG A 455 29.12 -4.17 4.35
C ARG A 455 28.02 -3.88 5.35
N ASN A 456 28.43 -3.56 6.59
CA ASN A 456 27.58 -3.13 7.70
C ASN A 456 26.28 -3.93 7.84
N VAL A 457 26.41 -5.24 8.13
CA VAL A 457 25.26 -6.06 8.50
C VAL A 457 24.64 -5.51 9.78
N GLN A 458 23.33 -5.27 9.76
CA GLN A 458 22.55 -4.71 10.88
C GLN A 458 21.27 -5.51 11.06
N VAL A 459 20.96 -5.89 12.30
CA VAL A 459 19.64 -6.42 12.66
C VAL A 459 18.76 -5.22 12.99
N LEU A 460 17.75 -4.99 12.16
CA LEU A 460 16.82 -3.88 12.28
C LEU A 460 15.71 -4.17 13.29
N PHE A 461 15.23 -5.41 13.30
CA PHE A 461 14.15 -5.86 14.17
C PHE A 461 14.31 -7.36 14.45
N THR A 462 14.03 -7.75 15.68
CA THR A 462 13.81 -9.14 16.07
C THR A 462 12.56 -9.18 16.93
N GLU A 463 11.61 -10.04 16.55
CA GLU A 463 10.39 -10.24 17.30
C GLU A 463 10.72 -10.89 18.66
N ASP A 464 10.25 -10.27 19.74
CA ASP A 464 10.38 -10.83 21.09
C ASP A 464 9.27 -11.86 21.32
N PRO A 465 9.58 -13.17 21.43
CA PRO A 465 8.58 -14.21 21.64
C PRO A 465 7.82 -14.06 22.96
N SER A 466 8.38 -13.34 23.94
CA SER A 466 7.77 -13.16 25.26
C SER A 466 6.61 -12.16 25.26
N LEU A 467 6.62 -11.18 24.34
CA LEU A 467 5.60 -10.13 24.25
C LEU A 467 4.32 -10.57 23.51
N ALA A 468 4.40 -11.62 22.68
CA ALA A 468 3.26 -12.16 21.94
C ALA A 468 2.22 -12.86 22.86
N SER A 469 2.65 -13.32 24.04
CA SER A 469 1.78 -14.00 25.02
C SER A 469 0.99 -13.05 25.93
N SER A 470 1.43 -11.79 26.06
CA SER A 470 0.87 -10.81 27.01
C SER A 470 -0.34 -10.04 26.47
N SER A 471 -0.54 -9.96 25.16
CA SER A 471 -1.67 -9.22 24.55
C SER A 471 -3.00 -9.96 24.67
N VAL A 472 -3.00 -11.29 24.73
CA VAL A 472 -4.23 -12.10 24.81
C VAL A 472 -4.90 -12.01 26.19
N MET A 473 -4.17 -11.68 27.26
CA MET A 473 -4.75 -11.58 28.61
C MET A 473 -5.29 -10.20 28.98
N MET A 474 -4.92 -9.13 28.27
CA MET A 474 -5.32 -7.76 28.66
C MET A 474 -6.67 -7.33 28.05
N GLU A 475 -7.09 -7.92 26.93
CA GLU A 475 -8.38 -7.60 26.29
C GLU A 475 -9.60 -8.08 27.10
N TRP A 476 -9.47 -9.12 27.92
CA TRP A 476 -10.62 -9.63 28.71
C TRP A 476 -10.95 -8.78 29.94
N TYR A 477 -9.98 -8.05 30.50
CA TYR A 477 -10.20 -7.27 31.73
C TYR A 477 -10.77 -5.87 31.49
N VAL A 478 -10.60 -5.30 30.30
CA VAL A 478 -11.05 -3.92 30.01
C VAL A 478 -12.51 -3.87 29.52
N PHE A 479 -13.07 -4.96 28.99
CA PHE A 479 -14.43 -4.97 28.44
C PHE A 479 -15.57 -5.27 29.44
N LEU A 480 -15.28 -5.85 30.60
CA LEU A 480 -16.35 -6.17 31.59
C LEU A 480 -17.00 -4.93 32.25
N PRO A 481 -16.27 -3.85 32.62
CA PRO A 481 -16.91 -2.69 33.29
C PRO A 481 -17.70 -1.79 32.33
N ALA A 482 -17.30 -1.71 31.06
CA ALA A 482 -17.94 -0.83 30.07
C ALA A 482 -19.34 -1.34 29.65
N ILE A 483 -19.51 -2.66 29.52
CA ILE A 483 -20.79 -3.28 29.16
C ILE A 483 -21.83 -3.10 30.28
N VAL A 484 -21.43 -3.21 31.55
CA VAL A 484 -22.34 -3.03 32.69
C VAL A 484 -22.81 -1.58 32.82
N THR A 485 -21.96 -0.62 32.47
CA THR A 485 -22.30 0.82 32.56
C THR A 485 -23.24 1.26 31.43
N PHE A 486 -23.04 0.74 30.20
CA PHE A 486 -23.90 1.05 29.05
C PHE A 486 -25.31 0.46 29.16
N VAL A 487 -25.44 -0.75 29.72
CA VAL A 487 -26.75 -1.40 29.93
C VAL A 487 -27.59 -0.66 30.99
N CYS A 488 -26.96 -0.15 32.06
CA CYS A 488 -27.67 0.61 33.10
C CYS A 488 -28.21 1.97 32.60
N ILE A 489 -27.45 2.70 31.77
CA ILE A 489 -27.88 4.00 31.21
C ILE A 489 -29.02 3.81 30.21
N SER A 490 -28.99 2.75 29.42
CA SER A 490 -30.01 2.42 28.42
C SER A 490 -31.37 2.07 29.06
N LEU A 491 -31.35 1.33 30.18
CA LEU A 491 -32.56 0.93 30.91
C LEU A 491 -33.23 2.11 31.65
N LEU A 492 -32.45 3.09 32.11
CA LEU A 492 -32.96 4.31 32.77
C LEU A 492 -33.57 5.30 31.76
N CYS A 493 -32.96 5.48 30.58
CA CYS A 493 -33.51 6.32 29.51
C CYS A 493 -34.78 5.72 28.88
N GLY A 494 -34.86 4.40 28.72
CA GLY A 494 -36.04 3.72 28.19
C GLY A 494 -37.30 3.90 29.05
N ARG A 495 -37.16 3.89 30.39
CA ARG A 495 -38.28 4.11 31.32
C ARG A 495 -38.81 5.55 31.32
N HIS A 496 -37.93 6.55 31.13
CA HIS A 496 -38.33 7.95 31.10
C HIS A 496 -39.04 8.37 29.79
N CYS A 497 -38.61 7.80 28.64
CA CYS A 497 -39.27 8.03 27.35
C CYS A 497 -40.63 7.34 27.22
N TRP A 498 -40.81 6.17 27.83
CA TRP A 498 -42.09 5.43 27.79
C TRP A 498 -43.21 6.12 28.58
N HIS A 499 -42.89 6.70 29.75
CA HIS A 499 -43.86 7.45 30.56
C HIS A 499 -44.30 8.79 29.93
N LYS A 500 -43.42 9.48 29.18
CA LYS A 500 -43.78 10.70 28.45
C LYS A 500 -44.68 10.42 27.23
N ARG A 501 -44.41 9.34 26.47
CA ARG A 501 -45.28 8.94 25.32
C ARG A 501 -46.68 8.50 25.74
N ARG A 502 -46.83 7.76 26.84
CA ARG A 502 -48.16 7.37 27.36
C ARG A 502 -48.99 8.55 27.86
N ARG A 503 -48.37 9.58 28.44
CA ARG A 503 -49.09 10.81 28.87
C ARG A 503 -49.54 11.67 27.68
N GLN A 504 -48.78 11.73 26.60
CA GLN A 504 -49.18 12.46 25.38
C GLN A 504 -50.27 11.71 24.58
N GLN A 505 -50.22 10.37 24.49
CA GLN A 505 -51.26 9.60 23.81
C GLN A 505 -52.61 9.60 24.56
N LYS A 506 -52.60 9.70 25.90
CA LYS A 506 -53.84 9.84 26.69
C LYS A 506 -54.49 11.22 26.50
N LYS A 507 -53.69 12.30 26.47
CA LYS A 507 -54.17 13.67 26.20
C LYS A 507 -54.77 13.86 24.80
N MET A 508 -54.23 13.19 23.78
CA MET A 508 -54.77 13.25 22.41
C MET A 508 -56.06 12.44 22.24
N ARG A 509 -56.26 11.35 23.00
CA ARG A 509 -57.52 10.57 22.99
C ARG A 509 -58.68 11.30 23.69
N ASP A 510 -58.41 11.99 24.80
CA ASP A 510 -59.46 12.71 25.54
C ASP A 510 -59.89 14.02 24.85
N THR A 511 -59.08 14.57 23.94
CA THR A 511 -59.40 15.79 23.17
C THR A 511 -60.17 15.47 21.87
N ALA A 512 -59.98 14.28 21.29
CA ALA A 512 -60.69 13.84 20.09
C ALA A 512 -62.14 13.34 20.37
N MET A 513 -62.48 13.07 21.64
CA MET A 513 -63.80 12.58 22.04
C MET A 513 -64.79 13.71 22.41
N HIS A 514 -64.34 14.98 22.41
CA HIS A 514 -65.15 16.17 22.71
C HIS A 514 -65.45 17.08 21.50
N MET A 515 -65.10 16.66 20.27
CA MET A 515 -65.31 17.45 19.04
C MET A 515 -66.28 16.82 18.03
N VAL A 516 -67.18 15.92 18.47
CA VAL A 516 -68.27 15.36 17.66
C VAL A 516 -69.59 15.33 18.45
N VAL A 517 -70.00 16.43 19.09
CA VAL A 517 -71.40 16.73 19.45
C VAL A 517 -71.53 18.25 19.63
N ALA A 518 -71.86 18.99 18.56
CA ALA A 518 -72.50 20.32 18.59
C ALA A 518 -72.82 20.77 17.15
N THR A 519 -73.76 20.05 16.53
CA THR A 519 -74.67 20.58 15.50
C THR A 519 -76.07 20.26 16.02
N ASP A 520 -76.62 21.19 16.79
CA ASP A 520 -77.92 21.86 16.57
C ASP A 520 -78.03 23.04 17.54
#